data_AF-A0A3D5MQB9-F1
#
_entry.id   AF-A0A3D5MQB9-F1
#
_cell.length_a   1.000
_cell.length_b   1.000
_cell.length_c   1.000
_cell.angle_alpha   90.00
_cell.angle_beta   90.00
_cell.angle_gamma   90.00
#
_symmetry.space_group_name_H-M   'P 1'
#
loop_
_entity.id
_entity.type
_entity.pdbx_description
1 polymer ?
#
loop_
_entity_poly.entity_id
_entity_poly.type
_entity_poly.pdbx_seq_one_letter_code
_entity_poly.pdbx_strand_id
1 'polypeptide(L)'
;MDVYQLPDDLIFPNPELSDEDGLLAVGGDLSIERLVLAYSNGIFPWYSKGEPILWWCPKPRFILMPEDIKISKSMKKIIRKGEFKVTFNNDFEGVIENCKSMRENEEGTWITEEMKKAYINLHKEGYALSVETYLNGELVGGLYGVVLGRCYFGESMFSKVSNASKIDLITLAQKLQELNFEFIDCQVYTEHLESMGAKMVEWDEFKAMIDRGLSS
;
A
#
# COMPACT_ATOMS: atom_id res chain seq x y z
N MET A 1 3.78 -6.61 26.90
CA MET A 1 3.71 -6.25 25.48
C MET A 1 4.63 -5.07 25.34
N ASP A 2 5.78 -5.30 24.73
CA ASP A 2 6.90 -4.34 24.75
C ASP A 2 6.86 -3.56 23.45
N VAL A 3 6.31 -2.34 23.49
CA VAL A 3 6.34 -1.40 22.37
C VAL A 3 7.63 -0.59 22.47
N TYR A 4 8.45 -0.62 21.43
CA TYR A 4 9.74 0.08 21.43
C TYR A 4 9.56 1.56 21.13
N GLN A 5 10.10 2.43 21.98
CA GLN A 5 10.21 3.87 21.66
C GLN A 5 11.37 4.07 20.67
N LEU A 6 11.09 4.61 19.49
CA LEU A 6 12.14 4.93 18.53
C LEU A 6 12.98 6.12 19.01
N PRO A 7 14.32 6.04 18.90
CA PRO A 7 15.20 7.18 19.08
C PRO A 7 15.20 8.08 17.84
N ASP A 8 15.88 9.22 17.94
CA ASP A 8 16.10 10.14 16.81
C ASP A 8 16.94 9.49 15.70
N ASP A 9 17.79 8.50 16.05
CA ASP A 9 18.58 7.75 15.09
C ASP A 9 17.70 6.96 14.09
N LEU A 10 18.22 6.79 12.87
CA LEU A 10 17.57 6.06 11.79
C LEU A 10 17.69 4.54 11.99
N ILE A 11 16.94 4.01 12.95
CA ILE A 11 16.89 2.57 13.28
C ILE A 11 15.47 2.10 13.60
N PHE A 12 15.22 0.81 13.39
CA PHE A 12 14.05 0.09 13.87
C PHE A 12 14.48 -1.13 14.71
N PRO A 13 13.67 -1.57 15.69
CA PRO A 13 13.84 -2.86 16.33
C PRO A 13 13.74 -3.99 15.30
N ASN A 14 14.25 -5.18 15.64
CA ASN A 14 14.05 -6.37 14.80
C ASN A 14 12.54 -6.58 14.58
N PRO A 15 12.04 -6.63 13.33
CA PRO A 15 10.62 -6.81 13.04
C PRO A 15 10.02 -8.05 13.71
N GLU A 16 10.81 -9.11 13.95
CA GLU A 16 10.40 -10.34 14.65
C GLU A 16 9.87 -10.09 16.07
N LEU A 17 10.22 -8.96 16.69
CA LEU A 17 9.81 -8.58 18.04
C LEU A 17 8.45 -7.86 18.11
N SER A 18 7.75 -7.70 16.98
CA SER A 18 6.37 -7.20 17.00
C SER A 18 5.47 -8.10 17.84
N ASP A 19 4.43 -7.54 18.43
CA ASP A 19 3.42 -8.34 19.12
C ASP A 19 2.53 -9.16 18.17
N GLU A 20 1.53 -9.85 18.73
CA GLU A 20 0.58 -10.70 17.97
C GLU A 20 -0.23 -9.93 16.93
N ASP A 21 -0.58 -8.67 17.20
CA ASP A 21 -1.31 -7.80 16.28
C ASP A 21 -0.37 -7.06 15.30
N GLY A 22 0.94 -7.16 15.54
CA GLY A 22 2.00 -6.59 14.71
C GLY A 22 2.53 -5.25 15.19
N LEU A 23 2.08 -4.69 16.32
CA LEU A 23 2.63 -3.44 16.83
C LEU A 23 4.09 -3.65 17.24
N LEU A 24 4.98 -2.81 16.72
CA LEU A 24 6.42 -2.92 16.94
C LEU A 24 6.97 -1.72 17.70
N ALA A 25 6.69 -0.50 17.24
CA ALA A 25 7.34 0.68 17.77
C ALA A 25 6.44 1.92 17.77
N VAL A 26 6.84 2.91 18.56
CA VAL A 26 6.17 4.20 18.71
C VAL A 26 7.17 5.36 18.58
N GLY A 27 6.72 6.47 18.01
CA GLY A 27 7.49 7.70 17.87
C GLY A 27 8.36 7.75 16.60
N GLY A 28 9.44 8.53 16.68
CA GLY A 28 10.25 8.90 15.52
C GLY A 28 9.57 10.00 14.69
N ASP A 29 9.69 9.90 13.36
CA ASP A 29 9.20 10.88 12.40
C ASP A 29 8.71 10.18 11.11
N LEU A 30 8.19 10.95 10.16
CA LEU A 30 7.82 10.47 8.82
C LEU A 30 8.81 10.98 7.75
N SER A 31 10.10 11.05 8.08
CA SER A 31 11.13 11.37 7.09
C SER A 31 11.20 10.29 6.00
N ILE A 32 11.63 10.69 4.80
CA ILE A 32 11.73 9.81 3.65
C ILE A 32 12.66 8.63 3.97
N GLU A 33 13.80 8.90 4.60
CA GLU A 33 14.79 7.91 4.97
C GLU A 33 14.23 6.89 5.97
N ARG A 34 13.45 7.35 6.97
CA ARG A 34 12.83 6.45 7.94
C ARG A 34 11.73 5.61 7.34
N LEU A 35 10.92 6.17 6.45
CA LEU A 35 9.89 5.41 5.73
C LEU A 35 10.52 4.36 4.83
N VAL A 36 11.53 4.73 4.02
CA VAL A 36 12.28 3.78 3.18
C VAL A 36 12.88 2.66 4.03
N LEU A 37 13.50 2.99 5.18
CA LEU A 37 14.01 1.99 6.11
C LEU A 37 12.89 1.08 6.63
N ALA A 38 11.75 1.62 7.05
CA ALA A 38 10.62 0.86 7.55
C ALA A 38 10.13 -0.15 6.50
N TYR A 39 9.79 0.31 5.29
CA TYR A 39 9.30 -0.56 4.21
C TYR A 39 10.33 -1.61 3.79
N SER A 40 11.62 -1.27 3.76
CA SER A 40 12.68 -2.24 3.47
C SER A 40 12.81 -3.35 4.52
N ASN A 41 12.18 -3.18 5.69
CA ASN A 41 12.11 -4.17 6.76
C ASN A 41 10.70 -4.74 6.96
N GLY A 42 9.76 -4.48 6.04
CA GLY A 42 8.37 -4.94 6.16
C GLY A 42 7.55 -4.20 7.21
N ILE A 43 8.02 -3.04 7.67
CA ILE A 43 7.38 -2.18 8.67
C ILE A 43 6.65 -1.04 7.95
N PHE A 44 5.47 -0.66 8.44
CA PHE A 44 4.70 0.47 7.90
C PHE A 44 4.07 1.30 9.04
N PRO A 45 3.90 2.61 8.85
CA PRO A 45 3.28 3.46 9.85
C PRO A 45 1.75 3.38 9.75
N TRP A 46 1.07 3.26 10.87
CA TRP A 46 -0.40 3.28 10.89
C TRP A 46 -0.91 3.77 12.24
N TYR A 47 -1.51 4.96 12.28
CA TYR A 47 -1.98 5.59 13.51
C TYR A 47 -3.11 6.57 13.22
N SER A 48 -3.94 6.84 14.23
CA SER A 48 -5.06 7.77 14.13
C SER A 48 -4.65 9.19 14.55
N LYS A 49 -5.45 10.18 14.15
CA LYS A 49 -5.24 11.57 14.57
C LYS A 49 -5.25 11.69 16.10
N GLY A 50 -4.17 12.23 16.65
CA GLY A 50 -3.99 12.42 18.10
C GLY A 50 -3.22 11.29 18.78
N GLU A 51 -2.97 10.18 18.09
CA GLU A 51 -2.05 9.14 18.51
C GLU A 51 -0.61 9.52 18.11
N PRO A 52 0.40 9.04 18.84
CA PRO A 52 1.78 9.09 18.35
C PRO A 52 1.92 8.23 17.07
N ILE A 53 2.99 8.44 16.31
CA ILE A 53 3.32 7.56 15.19
C ILE A 53 3.50 6.13 15.72
N LEU A 54 2.74 5.18 15.18
CA LEU A 54 2.86 3.76 15.49
C LEU A 54 3.34 3.02 14.25
N TRP A 55 4.23 2.04 14.47
CA TRP A 55 4.88 1.26 13.43
C TRP A 55 4.54 -0.22 13.60
N TRP A 56 4.12 -0.84 12.50
CA TRP A 56 3.51 -2.16 12.49
C TRP A 56 4.24 -3.12 11.56
N CYS A 57 4.26 -4.40 11.96
CA CYS A 57 4.82 -5.54 11.25
C CYS A 57 4.03 -6.82 11.61
N PRO A 58 2.75 -6.93 11.23
CA PRO A 58 1.92 -8.10 11.48
C PRO A 58 2.48 -9.34 10.79
N LYS A 59 2.29 -10.47 11.45
CA LYS A 59 2.73 -11.78 11.00
C LYS A 59 1.60 -12.79 11.24
N PRO A 60 1.25 -13.65 10.27
CA PRO A 60 1.75 -13.69 8.88
C PRO A 60 1.36 -12.44 8.08
N ARG A 61 1.91 -12.29 6.86
CA ARG A 61 1.68 -11.09 6.02
C ARG A 61 0.71 -11.38 4.88
N PHE A 62 -0.19 -10.44 4.59
CA PHE A 62 -1.14 -10.59 3.50
C PHE A 62 -0.63 -9.90 2.23
N ILE A 63 -0.48 -10.65 1.13
CA ILE A 63 0.08 -10.15 -0.12
C ILE A 63 -0.71 -10.61 -1.34
N LEU A 64 -0.52 -9.96 -2.47
CA LEU A 64 -0.95 -10.40 -3.79
C LEU A 64 0.27 -10.57 -4.69
N MET A 65 0.47 -11.77 -5.24
CA MET A 65 1.43 -11.97 -6.32
C MET A 65 0.86 -11.34 -7.60
N PRO A 66 1.62 -10.53 -8.36
CA PRO A 66 1.12 -9.90 -9.58
C PRO A 66 0.50 -10.90 -10.56
N GLU A 67 1.08 -12.10 -10.70
CA GLU A 67 0.60 -13.19 -11.55
C GLU A 67 -0.66 -13.91 -11.04
N ASP A 68 -0.97 -13.81 -9.74
CA ASP A 68 -2.11 -14.50 -9.11
C ASP A 68 -3.41 -13.69 -9.20
N ILE A 69 -3.39 -12.49 -9.83
CA ILE A 69 -4.56 -11.60 -9.94
C ILE A 69 -5.75 -12.30 -10.62
N LYS A 70 -6.84 -12.46 -9.85
CA LYS A 70 -8.08 -13.10 -10.30
C LYS A 70 -9.01 -12.08 -10.94
N ILE A 71 -9.11 -12.15 -12.26
CA ILE A 71 -10.03 -11.30 -13.03
C ILE A 71 -11.32 -12.05 -13.36
N SER A 72 -12.42 -11.68 -12.69
CA SER A 72 -13.73 -12.29 -12.91
C SER A 72 -14.25 -12.07 -14.34
N LYS A 73 -15.19 -12.93 -14.79
CA LYS A 73 -15.79 -12.79 -16.14
C LYS A 73 -16.51 -11.46 -16.33
N SER A 74 -17.15 -10.92 -15.29
CA SER A 74 -17.81 -9.60 -15.35
C SER A 74 -16.78 -8.47 -15.49
N MET A 75 -15.68 -8.53 -14.73
CA MET A 75 -14.60 -7.55 -14.84
C MET A 75 -13.96 -7.54 -16.22
N LYS A 76 -13.71 -8.73 -16.82
CA LYS A 76 -13.20 -8.82 -18.20
C LYS A 76 -14.13 -8.13 -19.20
N LYS A 77 -15.44 -8.19 -19.02
CA LYS A 77 -16.40 -7.48 -19.88
C LYS A 77 -16.31 -5.97 -19.70
N ILE A 78 -16.22 -5.49 -18.46
CA ILE A 78 -16.09 -4.06 -18.14
C ILE A 78 -14.81 -3.49 -18.76
N ILE A 79 -13.67 -4.13 -18.53
CA ILE A 79 -12.37 -3.69 -19.08
C ILE A 79 -12.43 -3.62 -20.62
N ARG A 80 -13.02 -4.62 -21.27
CA ARG A 80 -13.15 -4.65 -22.74
C ARG A 80 -14.02 -3.55 -23.33
N LYS A 81 -14.94 -2.95 -22.57
CA LYS A 81 -15.73 -1.82 -23.06
C LYS A 81 -14.86 -0.57 -23.26
N GLY A 82 -13.73 -0.46 -22.55
CA GLY A 82 -12.81 0.66 -22.69
C GLY A 82 -13.37 2.01 -22.24
N GLU A 83 -14.38 2.02 -21.37
CA GLU A 83 -15.01 3.26 -20.86
C GLU A 83 -14.13 3.98 -19.84
N PHE A 84 -13.31 3.22 -19.09
CA PHE A 84 -12.40 3.75 -18.09
C PHE A 84 -11.02 4.02 -18.68
N LYS A 85 -10.43 5.17 -18.33
CA LYS A 85 -9.05 5.50 -18.64
C LYS A 85 -8.20 5.33 -17.38
N VAL A 86 -7.21 4.46 -17.44
CA VAL A 86 -6.26 4.26 -16.34
C VAL A 86 -4.96 4.99 -16.65
N THR A 87 -4.41 5.71 -15.67
CA THR A 87 -3.09 6.34 -15.73
C THR A 87 -2.25 5.95 -14.52
N PHE A 88 -0.97 6.29 -14.58
CA PHE A 88 -0.02 6.11 -13.49
C PHE A 88 0.63 7.47 -13.20
N ASN A 89 0.77 7.81 -11.91
CA ASN A 89 1.42 9.04 -11.44
C ASN A 89 0.89 10.34 -12.06
N ASN A 90 -0.36 10.34 -12.53
CA ASN A 90 -0.94 11.52 -13.15
C ASN A 90 -1.49 12.50 -12.09
N ASP A 91 -2.00 11.98 -10.97
CA ASP A 91 -2.65 12.79 -9.92
C ASP A 91 -2.53 12.12 -8.54
N PHE A 92 -1.29 11.95 -8.07
CA PHE A 92 -1.02 11.32 -6.77
C PHE A 92 -1.69 12.06 -5.61
N GLU A 93 -1.63 13.40 -5.62
CA GLU A 93 -2.26 14.25 -4.60
C GLU A 93 -3.79 14.07 -4.59
N GLY A 94 -4.42 14.03 -5.76
CA GLY A 94 -5.85 13.72 -5.88
C GLY A 94 -6.19 12.34 -5.35
N VAL A 95 -5.39 11.30 -5.64
CA VAL A 95 -5.63 9.94 -5.13
C VAL A 95 -5.59 9.90 -3.60
N ILE A 96 -4.52 10.40 -2.98
CA ILE A 96 -4.38 10.34 -1.52
C ILE A 96 -5.43 11.19 -0.79
N GLU A 97 -5.82 12.33 -1.35
CA GLU A 97 -6.90 13.16 -0.79
C GLU A 97 -8.25 12.41 -0.83
N ASN A 98 -8.58 11.74 -1.94
CA ASN A 98 -9.82 10.97 -2.03
C ASN A 98 -9.81 9.74 -1.10
N CYS A 99 -8.67 9.06 -0.96
CA CYS A 99 -8.49 7.99 0.03
C CYS A 99 -8.75 8.49 1.45
N LYS A 100 -8.24 9.68 1.79
CA LYS A 100 -8.47 10.30 3.09
C LYS A 100 -9.95 10.62 3.32
N SER A 101 -10.59 11.34 2.39
CA SER A 101 -11.99 11.78 2.56
C SER A 101 -12.98 10.62 2.64
N MET A 102 -12.78 9.54 1.88
CA MET A 102 -13.66 8.37 1.93
C MET A 102 -13.61 7.68 3.31
N ARG A 103 -12.41 7.49 3.86
CA ARG A 103 -12.22 6.84 5.17
C ARG A 103 -12.74 7.70 6.33
N GLU A 104 -12.59 9.03 6.25
CA GLU A 104 -13.20 9.95 7.23
C GLU A 104 -14.71 9.75 7.37
N ASN A 105 -15.39 9.40 6.27
CA ASN A 105 -16.85 9.22 6.25
C ASN A 105 -17.31 7.85 6.77
N GLU A 106 -16.44 6.84 6.81
CA GLU A 106 -16.79 5.46 7.17
C GLU A 106 -16.47 5.14 8.64
N GLU A 107 -15.22 5.35 9.08
CA GLU A 107 -14.74 4.84 10.38
C GLU A 107 -13.69 5.76 11.06
N GLY A 108 -13.44 6.95 10.50
CA GLY A 108 -12.28 7.78 10.83
C GLY A 108 -11.09 7.49 9.91
N THR A 109 -10.18 8.44 9.77
CA THR A 109 -9.02 8.29 8.87
C THR A 109 -7.70 8.25 9.63
N TRP A 110 -6.88 7.26 9.30
CA TRP A 110 -5.47 7.21 9.66
C TRP A 110 -4.61 8.11 8.74
N ILE A 111 -5.18 8.55 7.61
CA ILE A 111 -4.48 9.43 6.66
C ILE A 111 -4.57 10.86 7.19
N THR A 112 -3.74 11.16 8.19
CA THR A 112 -3.58 12.51 8.73
C THR A 112 -2.92 13.43 7.69
N GLU A 113 -2.95 14.75 7.93
CA GLU A 113 -2.24 15.70 7.06
C GLU A 113 -0.72 15.45 7.02
N GLU A 114 -0.15 14.97 8.13
CA GLU A 114 1.27 14.61 8.21
C GLU A 114 1.56 13.38 7.33
N MET A 115 0.72 12.36 7.43
CA MET A 115 0.83 11.16 6.61
C MET A 115 0.69 11.49 5.12
N LYS A 116 -0.31 12.30 4.77
CA LYS A 116 -0.50 12.78 3.39
C LYS A 116 0.75 13.47 2.85
N LYS A 117 1.31 14.39 3.63
CA LYS A 117 2.54 15.11 3.25
C LYS A 117 3.73 14.15 3.10
N ALA A 118 3.87 13.15 3.98
CA ALA A 118 4.93 12.17 3.93
C ALA A 118 4.90 11.34 2.63
N TYR A 119 3.74 10.78 2.25
CA TYR A 119 3.63 10.02 1.00
C TYR A 119 3.75 10.89 -0.25
N ILE A 120 3.29 12.15 -0.23
CA ILE A 120 3.55 13.09 -1.33
C ILE A 120 5.05 13.35 -1.48
N ASN A 121 5.80 13.47 -0.38
CA ASN A 121 7.25 13.62 -0.44
C ASN A 121 7.91 12.34 -0.97
N LEU A 122 7.49 11.15 -0.54
CA LEU A 122 7.95 9.88 -1.13
C LEU A 122 7.69 9.82 -2.64
N HIS A 123 6.51 10.25 -3.08
CA HIS A 123 6.17 10.30 -4.50
C HIS A 123 7.11 11.24 -5.28
N LYS A 124 7.39 12.43 -4.74
CA LYS A 124 8.32 13.40 -5.35
C LYS A 124 9.75 12.87 -5.46
N GLU A 125 10.18 12.05 -4.51
CA GLU A 125 11.49 11.37 -4.53
C GLU A 125 11.48 10.05 -5.33
N GLY A 126 10.35 9.67 -5.94
CA GLY A 126 10.24 8.47 -6.76
C GLY A 126 10.05 7.16 -5.99
N TYR A 127 9.81 7.23 -4.68
CA TYR A 127 9.55 6.08 -3.81
C TYR A 127 8.07 5.73 -3.66
N ALA A 128 7.15 6.52 -4.20
CA ALA A 128 5.73 6.18 -4.19
C ALA A 128 5.12 6.41 -5.57
N LEU A 129 4.12 5.59 -5.91
CA LEU A 129 3.37 5.72 -7.15
C LEU A 129 1.87 5.63 -6.90
N SER A 130 1.11 6.20 -7.82
CA SER A 130 -0.34 6.12 -7.87
C SER A 130 -0.82 5.50 -9.18
N VAL A 131 -1.99 4.89 -9.11
CA VAL A 131 -2.79 4.48 -10.25
C VAL A 131 -4.11 5.24 -10.17
N GLU A 132 -4.52 5.84 -11.27
CA GLU A 132 -5.73 6.64 -11.33
C GLU A 132 -6.69 6.08 -12.39
N THR A 133 -7.96 5.90 -12.01
CA THR A 133 -9.03 5.54 -12.94
C THR A 133 -9.96 6.73 -13.16
N TYR A 134 -10.06 7.15 -14.42
CA TYR A 134 -10.94 8.21 -14.89
C TYR A 134 -12.14 7.66 -15.66
N LEU A 135 -13.31 8.27 -15.45
CA LEU A 135 -14.52 8.05 -16.24
C LEU A 135 -15.08 9.42 -16.65
N ASN A 136 -15.31 9.63 -17.95
CA ASN A 136 -15.76 10.91 -18.49
C ASN A 136 -14.89 12.13 -18.08
N GLY A 137 -13.59 11.90 -17.86
CA GLY A 137 -12.64 12.94 -17.46
C GLY A 137 -12.56 13.19 -15.95
N GLU A 138 -13.40 12.54 -15.14
CA GLU A 138 -13.38 12.68 -13.68
C GLU A 138 -12.59 11.55 -13.02
N LEU A 139 -11.84 11.88 -11.96
CA LEU A 139 -11.13 10.90 -11.13
C LEU A 139 -12.13 10.14 -10.25
N VAL A 140 -12.42 8.88 -10.63
CA VAL A 140 -13.46 8.04 -10.02
C VAL A 140 -12.93 6.85 -9.24
N GLY A 141 -11.64 6.55 -9.34
CA GLY A 141 -10.96 5.55 -8.53
C GLY A 141 -9.46 5.80 -8.53
N GLY A 142 -8.78 5.21 -7.57
CA GLY A 142 -7.34 5.19 -7.56
C GLY A 142 -6.80 4.42 -6.37
N LEU A 143 -5.52 4.13 -6.45
CA LEU A 143 -4.73 3.56 -5.36
C LEU A 143 -3.33 4.16 -5.37
N TYR A 144 -2.66 4.10 -4.24
CA TYR A 144 -1.26 4.49 -4.14
C TYR A 144 -0.49 3.52 -3.25
N GLY A 145 0.83 3.54 -3.40
CA GLY A 145 1.72 2.67 -2.65
C GLY A 145 3.17 3.11 -2.74
N VAL A 146 3.98 2.56 -1.85
CA VAL A 146 5.44 2.75 -1.83
C VAL A 146 6.09 1.69 -2.70
N VAL A 147 7.13 2.07 -3.44
CA VAL A 147 7.90 1.17 -4.31
C VAL A 147 9.36 1.21 -3.91
N LEU A 148 9.87 0.04 -3.52
CA LEU A 148 11.29 -0.18 -3.25
C LEU A 148 11.77 -1.37 -4.06
N GLY A 149 12.70 -1.14 -4.99
CA GLY A 149 13.13 -2.16 -5.94
C GLY A 149 11.93 -2.77 -6.69
N ARG A 150 11.78 -4.09 -6.59
CA ARG A 150 10.68 -4.87 -7.17
C ARG A 150 9.59 -5.24 -6.16
N CYS A 151 9.46 -4.47 -5.08
CA CYS A 151 8.41 -4.60 -4.09
C CYS A 151 7.45 -3.42 -4.19
N TYR A 152 6.14 -3.70 -4.25
CA TYR A 152 5.10 -2.68 -4.16
C TYR A 152 4.36 -2.82 -2.84
N PHE A 153 4.34 -1.79 -2.01
CA PHE A 153 3.64 -1.74 -0.74
C PHE A 153 2.37 -0.91 -0.87
N GLY A 154 1.20 -1.55 -0.97
CA GLY A 154 -0.05 -0.85 -1.26
C GLY A 154 -0.61 -0.16 -0.03
N GLU A 155 -0.84 1.15 -0.07
CA GLU A 155 -1.24 1.91 1.13
C GLU A 155 -2.75 2.09 1.25
N SER A 156 -3.36 2.56 0.18
CA SER A 156 -4.80 2.77 0.16
C SER A 156 -5.35 2.84 -1.24
N MET A 157 -6.66 2.66 -1.31
CA MET A 157 -7.43 2.81 -2.53
C MET A 157 -8.78 3.46 -2.23
N PHE A 158 -9.39 4.07 -3.23
CA PHE A 158 -10.75 4.59 -3.16
C PHE A 158 -11.51 4.27 -4.45
N SER A 159 -12.84 4.30 -4.38
CA SER A 159 -13.71 4.07 -5.53
C SER A 159 -14.98 4.89 -5.38
N LYS A 160 -15.18 5.91 -6.23
CA LYS A 160 -16.43 6.70 -6.31
C LYS A 160 -17.52 6.02 -7.11
N VAL A 161 -17.14 5.13 -8.03
CA VAL A 161 -18.05 4.34 -8.85
C VAL A 161 -17.71 2.87 -8.77
N SER A 162 -18.69 2.01 -9.06
CA SER A 162 -18.49 0.57 -9.03
C SER A 162 -17.35 0.12 -9.95
N ASN A 163 -16.49 -0.74 -9.41
CA ASN A 163 -15.36 -1.39 -10.10
C ASN A 163 -14.14 -0.51 -10.40
N ALA A 164 -14.12 0.78 -10.07
CA ALA A 164 -12.96 1.62 -10.35
C ALA A 164 -11.69 1.12 -9.62
N SER A 165 -11.75 0.93 -8.30
CA SER A 165 -10.61 0.39 -7.53
C SER A 165 -10.17 -1.02 -7.97
N LYS A 166 -11.11 -1.85 -8.45
CA LYS A 166 -10.78 -3.16 -9.04
C LYS A 166 -10.00 -3.01 -10.34
N ILE A 167 -10.38 -2.05 -11.20
CA ILE A 167 -9.67 -1.75 -12.44
C ILE A 167 -8.26 -1.25 -12.11
N ASP A 168 -8.12 -0.38 -11.10
CA ASP A 168 -6.81 0.10 -10.64
C ASP A 168 -5.91 -1.07 -10.22
N LEU A 169 -6.39 -1.94 -9.31
CA LEU A 169 -5.60 -3.07 -8.81
C LEU A 169 -5.27 -4.09 -9.91
N ILE A 170 -6.21 -4.39 -10.81
CA ILE A 170 -5.98 -5.30 -11.93
C ILE A 170 -4.91 -4.72 -12.86
N THR A 171 -5.01 -3.43 -13.20
CA THR A 171 -4.07 -2.78 -14.12
C THR A 171 -2.69 -2.67 -13.49
N LEU A 172 -2.61 -2.36 -12.19
CA LEU A 172 -1.38 -2.39 -11.41
C LEU A 172 -0.75 -3.78 -11.46
N ALA A 173 -1.48 -4.82 -11.04
CA ALA A 173 -0.95 -6.18 -10.96
C ALA A 173 -0.43 -6.67 -12.31
N GLN A 174 -1.17 -6.43 -13.40
CA GLN A 174 -0.70 -6.76 -14.74
C GLN A 174 0.59 -6.02 -15.10
N LYS A 175 0.70 -4.72 -14.77
CA LYS A 175 1.90 -3.94 -15.05
C LYS A 175 3.10 -4.39 -14.23
N LEU A 176 2.89 -4.69 -12.95
CA LEU A 176 3.92 -5.19 -12.05
C LEU A 176 4.40 -6.59 -12.45
N GLN A 177 3.50 -7.45 -12.95
CA GLN A 177 3.86 -8.74 -13.51
C GLN A 177 4.79 -8.59 -14.72
N GLU A 178 4.48 -7.68 -15.66
CA GLU A 178 5.36 -7.39 -16.81
C GLU A 178 6.76 -6.92 -16.40
N LEU A 179 6.83 -6.23 -15.25
CA LEU A 179 8.07 -5.68 -14.69
C LEU A 179 8.77 -6.64 -13.71
N ASN A 180 8.25 -7.87 -13.56
CA ASN A 180 8.79 -8.90 -12.66
C ASN A 180 8.89 -8.46 -11.19
N PHE A 181 7.85 -7.77 -10.69
CA PHE A 181 7.71 -7.48 -9.26
C PHE A 181 7.45 -8.76 -8.46
N GLU A 182 8.00 -8.82 -7.24
CA GLU A 182 7.85 -9.98 -6.35
C GLU A 182 6.44 -10.05 -5.75
N PHE A 183 5.89 -8.91 -5.32
CA PHE A 183 4.58 -8.85 -4.66
C PHE A 183 3.97 -7.45 -4.66
N ILE A 184 2.66 -7.42 -4.34
CA ILE A 184 1.89 -6.28 -3.86
C ILE A 184 1.55 -6.55 -2.39
N ASP A 185 2.12 -5.78 -1.46
CA ASP A 185 1.81 -5.88 -0.03
C ASP A 185 0.41 -5.32 0.20
N CYS A 186 -0.42 -6.10 0.86
CA CYS A 186 -1.78 -5.73 1.24
C CYS A 186 -1.90 -5.53 2.76
N GLN A 187 -0.80 -5.71 3.50
CA GLN A 187 -0.63 -5.62 4.95
C GLN A 187 -1.54 -6.52 5.77
N VAL A 188 -2.84 -6.22 5.77
CA VAL A 188 -3.88 -6.85 6.58
C VAL A 188 -4.91 -7.52 5.68
N TYR A 189 -5.39 -8.68 6.11
CA TYR A 189 -6.40 -9.46 5.39
C TYR A 189 -7.67 -8.65 5.10
N THR A 190 -8.19 -8.80 3.88
CA THR A 190 -9.57 -8.44 3.55
C THR A 190 -10.18 -9.49 2.61
N GLU A 191 -11.46 -9.83 2.82
CA GLU A 191 -12.19 -10.76 1.94
C GLU A 191 -12.22 -10.27 0.49
N HIS A 192 -12.26 -8.94 0.30
CA HIS A 192 -12.21 -8.31 -1.00
C HIS A 192 -10.95 -8.69 -1.78
N LEU A 193 -9.77 -8.49 -1.20
CA LEU A 193 -8.49 -8.76 -1.85
C LEU A 193 -8.23 -10.27 -1.98
N GLU A 194 -8.66 -11.08 -1.02
CA GLU A 194 -8.59 -12.55 -1.14
C GLU A 194 -9.37 -13.04 -2.37
N SER A 195 -10.58 -12.50 -2.59
CA SER A 195 -11.39 -12.81 -3.77
C SER A 195 -10.69 -12.42 -5.08
N MET A 196 -9.77 -11.46 -5.02
CA MET A 196 -8.93 -11.00 -6.14
C MET A 196 -7.59 -11.74 -6.26
N GLY A 197 -7.29 -12.70 -5.37
CA GLY A 197 -6.10 -13.55 -5.46
C GLY A 197 -5.05 -13.32 -4.38
N ALA A 198 -5.27 -12.37 -3.46
CA ALA A 198 -4.36 -12.18 -2.33
C ALA A 198 -4.39 -13.40 -1.38
N LYS A 199 -3.29 -13.63 -0.66
CA LYS A 199 -3.07 -14.76 0.24
C LYS A 199 -2.19 -14.36 1.41
N MET A 200 -2.30 -15.11 2.52
CA MET A 200 -1.35 -15.01 3.62
C MET A 200 -0.06 -15.74 3.25
N VAL A 201 1.08 -15.16 3.60
CA VAL A 201 2.41 -15.78 3.54
C VAL A 201 3.08 -15.70 4.91
N GLU A 202 3.87 -16.71 5.23
CA GLU A 202 4.64 -16.72 6.46
C GLU A 202 5.72 -15.62 6.45
N TRP A 203 6.09 -15.14 7.64
CA TRP A 203 7.00 -14.02 7.78
C TRP A 203 8.36 -14.25 7.09
N ASP A 204 8.94 -15.43 7.24
CA ASP A 204 10.24 -15.76 6.63
C ASP A 204 10.17 -15.74 5.09
N GLU A 205 9.04 -16.16 4.51
CA GLU A 205 8.80 -16.09 3.07
C GLU A 205 8.69 -14.63 2.63
N PHE A 206 7.88 -13.82 3.32
CA PHE A 206 7.72 -12.40 3.03
C PHE A 206 9.05 -11.63 3.10
N LYS A 207 9.84 -11.86 4.15
CA LYS A 207 11.17 -11.26 4.32
C LYS A 207 12.11 -11.65 3.19
N ALA A 208 12.13 -12.93 2.81
CA ALA A 208 12.93 -13.40 1.67
C ALA A 208 12.47 -12.76 0.33
N MET A 209 11.18 -12.48 0.16
CA MET A 209 10.66 -11.76 -1.00
C MET A 209 11.12 -10.30 -1.03
N ILE A 210 11.09 -9.61 0.12
CA ILE A 210 11.64 -8.25 0.24
C ILE A 210 13.12 -8.24 -0.17
N ASP A 211 13.93 -9.12 0.41
CA ASP A 211 15.37 -9.18 0.13
C ASP A 211 15.66 -9.39 -1.37
N ARG A 212 14.91 -10.27 -2.03
CA ARG A 212 15.01 -10.48 -3.49
C ARG A 212 14.61 -9.23 -4.28
N GLY A 213 13.50 -8.61 -3.91
CA GLY A 213 12.99 -7.43 -4.60
C GLY A 213 13.90 -6.21 -4.47
N LEU A 214 14.59 -6.06 -3.33
CA LEU A 214 15.56 -4.98 -3.10
C LEU A 214 16.92 -5.21 -3.75
N SER A 215 17.30 -6.48 -3.98
CA SER A 215 18.59 -6.84 -4.60
C SER A 215 18.58 -6.81 -6.14
N SER A 216 17.48 -6.36 -6.74
CA SER A 216 17.12 -6.57 -8.15
C SER A 216 17.37 -5.39 -9.08
#